data_AF-A0A445BU40-F1
#
_entry.id   AF-A0A445BU40-F1
#
_cell.length_a   1.000
_cell.length_b   1.000
_cell.length_c   1.000
_cell.angle_alpha   90.00
_cell.angle_beta   90.00
_cell.angle_gamma   90.00
#
_symmetry.space_group_name_H-M   'P 1'
#
loop_
_entity.id
_entity.type
_entity.pdbx_description
1 polymer ?
#
loop_
_entity_poly.entity_id
_entity_poly.type
_entity_poly.pdbx_seq_one_letter_code
_entity_poly.pdbx_strand_id
1 'polypeptide(L)'
;MPTTSAQLHHTSSQSPSKLARRCSRSASLPLFSSASLFSPSLSSPARLSSLRSLVSARLFVIVFLLTEIGEEVKVIVPESVLKKQKREEEWALKKKEEFNAAKKKRVESRKLIYSRAKQYAKEYQEQVAFHLNLFPFFSDLITLHHVHSLQLLFLFLFLSLLSSLTSDLFQNAGTPRRQSPQWDPPDFPSGFSPSRAFSTALNYHIDSPDNNPDLPWEFSDANKSKVKEILSHYPSNYKQSAVIPLLDLAQQQHGGWLPVSAMNAVAKVVEVAPIRVYEVATFYSMFNRTKVGKYHLLVCGTTPCMIRGSRDIEGALLKHLGVKRNEVTKDGLFSVGEMECMGCCVNAPMITVADYSNGSEGYTYNYYEDVTPEKVVEIVEKLRKGEKPPRGTQNPRRIMSGPEGGNTTLLSEPKPPPCRDLDAC
;
A
#
# COMPACT_ATOMS: atom_id res chain seq x y z
N MET A 1 13.84 -10.20 -63.60
CA MET A 1 15.31 -10.05 -63.44
C MET A 1 15.66 -8.56 -63.50
N PRO A 2 16.82 -8.14 -62.96
CA PRO A 2 16.95 -6.83 -62.33
C PRO A 2 17.89 -5.86 -63.07
N THR A 3 17.93 -4.61 -62.61
CA THR A 3 19.14 -3.77 -62.64
C THR A 3 19.35 -3.13 -61.27
N THR A 4 20.62 -3.05 -60.87
CA THR A 4 21.06 -2.79 -59.49
C THR A 4 22.04 -1.62 -59.45
N SER A 5 21.93 -0.71 -58.47
CA SER A 5 22.99 0.19 -57.95
C SER A 5 22.35 1.29 -57.08
N ALA A 6 22.97 1.80 -56.01
CA ALA A 6 24.11 1.34 -55.21
C ALA A 6 23.97 1.87 -53.77
N GLN A 7 24.60 1.21 -52.80
CA GLN A 7 24.68 1.68 -51.41
C GLN A 7 25.74 2.78 -51.26
N LEU A 8 25.56 3.66 -50.27
CA LEU A 8 26.67 4.38 -49.64
C LEU A 8 26.62 4.22 -48.12
N HIS A 9 27.52 3.38 -47.60
CA HIS A 9 27.94 3.41 -46.20
C HIS A 9 28.97 4.52 -46.01
N HIS A 10 29.00 5.16 -44.84
CA HIS A 10 30.22 5.76 -44.32
C HIS A 10 30.43 5.39 -42.85
N THR A 11 31.59 4.81 -42.56
CA THR A 11 32.06 4.47 -41.22
C THR A 11 33.33 5.25 -40.88
N SER A 12 33.49 5.53 -39.58
CA SER A 12 34.77 5.71 -38.85
C SER A 12 35.78 6.81 -39.27
N SER A 13 36.06 7.72 -38.34
CA SER A 13 37.42 8.08 -37.87
C SER A 13 37.28 9.01 -36.64
N GLN A 14 37.64 8.55 -35.44
CA GLN A 14 38.94 8.74 -34.78
C GLN A 14 39.28 10.18 -34.37
N SER A 15 39.46 10.36 -33.05
CA SER A 15 39.99 11.54 -32.37
C SER A 15 41.50 11.72 -32.54
N PRO A 16 42.05 12.93 -32.30
CA PRO A 16 43.23 13.02 -31.44
C PRO A 16 43.27 14.20 -30.43
N SER A 17 43.48 13.81 -29.17
CA SER A 17 44.26 14.42 -28.08
C SER A 17 44.74 15.91 -28.06
N LYS A 18 44.43 16.55 -26.91
CA LYS A 18 45.34 17.26 -25.95
C LYS A 18 46.12 18.53 -26.36
N LEU A 19 45.92 19.59 -25.56
CA LEU A 19 47.04 20.32 -24.93
C LEU A 19 46.70 20.63 -23.44
N ALA A 20 47.71 20.82 -22.57
CA ALA A 20 47.55 20.82 -21.11
C ALA A 20 48.54 21.75 -20.39
N ARG A 21 48.22 22.13 -19.13
CA ARG A 21 49.11 22.49 -17.99
C ARG A 21 48.25 23.03 -16.82
N ARG A 22 48.69 23.07 -15.55
CA ARG A 22 50.03 22.84 -14.98
C ARG A 22 50.10 21.52 -14.18
N CYS A 23 50.92 21.38 -13.10
CA CYS A 23 51.15 20.10 -12.42
C CYS A 23 51.85 20.20 -11.04
N SER A 24 51.39 19.42 -10.04
CA SER A 24 52.18 18.94 -8.88
C SER A 24 51.69 17.52 -8.51
N ARG A 25 52.41 16.42 -8.79
CA ARG A 25 53.67 15.88 -8.17
C ARG A 25 53.49 15.57 -6.67
N SER A 26 53.87 14.41 -6.11
CA SER A 26 54.79 13.32 -6.54
C SER A 26 54.38 11.97 -5.86
N ALA A 27 54.35 10.80 -6.53
CA ALA A 27 55.46 9.83 -6.77
C ALA A 27 55.94 9.06 -5.50
N SER A 28 56.27 7.75 -5.45
CA SER A 28 56.23 6.67 -6.48
C SER A 28 56.73 5.28 -5.96
N LEU A 29 56.09 4.16 -6.37
CA LEU A 29 56.69 2.85 -6.81
C LEU A 29 57.46 1.94 -5.79
N PRO A 30 57.83 0.65 -6.12
CA PRO A 30 57.27 -0.34 -7.07
C PRO A 30 57.21 -1.85 -6.60
N LEU A 31 56.46 -2.67 -7.37
CA LEU A 31 56.71 -4.06 -7.86
C LEU A 31 57.32 -5.19 -6.97
N PHE A 32 56.71 -6.40 -7.03
CA PHE A 32 57.30 -7.56 -7.75
C PHE A 32 56.25 -8.65 -8.09
N SER A 33 56.52 -9.42 -9.15
CA SER A 33 55.73 -10.58 -9.66
C SER A 33 56.16 -11.87 -8.90
N SER A 34 55.39 -12.96 -8.79
CA SER A 34 54.86 -13.79 -9.89
C SER A 34 54.18 -15.09 -9.37
N ALA A 35 53.70 -15.91 -10.31
CA ALA A 35 53.40 -17.36 -10.21
C ALA A 35 52.05 -17.81 -9.61
N SER A 36 51.21 -18.31 -10.52
CA SER A 36 50.03 -19.15 -10.32
C SER A 36 50.37 -20.59 -9.89
N LEU A 37 49.37 -21.36 -9.40
CA LEU A 37 48.85 -22.59 -10.03
C LEU A 37 47.84 -23.35 -9.14
N PHE A 38 46.76 -23.86 -9.77
CA PHE A 38 45.86 -24.97 -9.39
C PHE A 38 45.02 -25.00 -8.08
N SER A 39 43.73 -25.29 -8.28
CA SER A 39 42.73 -25.86 -7.33
C SER A 39 42.59 -27.39 -7.61
N PRO A 40 41.60 -28.18 -7.10
CA PRO A 40 40.56 -27.98 -6.06
C PRO A 40 40.30 -29.20 -5.10
N SER A 41 39.33 -29.04 -4.17
CA SER A 41 38.31 -30.01 -3.68
C SER A 41 38.60 -31.46 -3.17
N LEU A 42 38.04 -31.74 -1.97
CA LEU A 42 37.37 -32.98 -1.48
C LEU A 42 38.06 -34.38 -1.50
N SER A 43 38.22 -34.99 -0.30
CA SER A 43 37.38 -36.12 0.22
C SER A 43 38.07 -37.14 1.17
N SER A 44 37.38 -37.43 2.28
CA SER A 44 37.36 -38.67 3.12
C SER A 44 38.61 -39.28 3.81
N PRO A 45 38.42 -40.08 4.89
CA PRO A 45 39.46 -40.28 5.91
C PRO A 45 39.86 -41.75 6.18
N ALA A 46 41.15 -42.07 6.04
CA ALA A 46 41.76 -43.26 6.67
C ALA A 46 43.29 -43.12 6.79
N ARG A 47 43.81 -43.27 8.03
CA ARG A 47 45.24 -43.22 8.50
C ARG A 47 45.64 -41.97 9.29
N LEU A 48 45.09 -41.81 10.51
CA LEU A 48 45.61 -40.82 11.48
C LEU A 48 45.41 -41.23 12.96
N SER A 49 45.27 -42.53 13.25
CA SER A 49 45.06 -43.08 14.60
C SER A 49 46.36 -43.38 15.37
N SER A 50 47.51 -43.53 14.70
CA SER A 50 48.77 -43.97 15.33
C SER A 50 49.69 -42.83 15.85
N LEU A 51 49.37 -41.57 15.53
CA LEU A 51 50.22 -40.41 15.88
C LEU A 51 49.59 -39.47 16.95
N ARG A 52 48.35 -39.71 17.38
CA ARG A 52 47.65 -38.84 18.34
C ARG A 52 47.96 -39.12 19.81
N SER A 53 48.39 -40.34 20.19
CA SER A 53 48.69 -40.67 21.59
C SER A 53 49.97 -40.01 22.12
N LEU A 54 51.02 -39.91 21.30
CA LEU A 54 52.32 -39.35 21.70
C LEU A 54 52.33 -37.81 21.78
N VAL A 55 51.51 -37.12 21.00
CA VAL A 55 51.41 -35.64 21.03
C VAL A 55 50.56 -35.17 22.22
N SER A 56 49.48 -35.88 22.55
CA SER A 56 48.61 -35.51 23.68
C SER A 56 49.31 -35.65 25.04
N ALA A 57 50.17 -36.66 25.22
CA ALA A 57 50.88 -36.87 26.49
C ALA A 57 51.95 -35.78 26.75
N ARG A 58 52.70 -35.36 25.73
CA ARG A 58 53.69 -34.28 25.87
C ARG A 58 53.05 -32.92 26.13
N LEU A 59 51.89 -32.64 25.55
CA LEU A 59 51.16 -31.39 25.83
C LEU A 59 50.63 -31.35 27.27
N PHE A 60 50.14 -32.48 27.79
CA PHE A 60 49.65 -32.57 29.17
C PHE A 60 50.78 -32.37 30.21
N VAL A 61 51.95 -32.95 29.99
CA VAL A 61 53.12 -32.78 30.89
C VAL A 61 53.61 -31.32 30.91
N ILE A 62 53.59 -30.62 29.77
CA ILE A 62 53.96 -29.19 29.71
C ILE A 62 52.93 -28.31 30.43
N VAL A 63 51.63 -28.62 30.31
CA VAL A 63 50.57 -27.87 31.02
C VAL A 63 50.63 -28.13 32.54
N PHE A 64 50.94 -29.36 32.96
CA PHE A 64 51.01 -29.72 34.38
C PHE A 64 52.28 -29.19 35.08
N LEU A 65 53.43 -29.14 34.38
CA LEU A 65 54.66 -28.54 34.92
C LEU A 65 54.65 -27.01 34.96
N LEU A 66 53.74 -26.35 34.23
CA LEU A 66 53.52 -24.90 34.33
C LEU A 66 52.50 -24.52 35.42
N THR A 67 51.98 -25.47 36.20
CA THR A 67 51.02 -25.20 37.29
C THR A 67 51.68 -25.03 38.67
N GLU A 68 53.00 -25.21 38.80
CA GLU A 68 53.76 -25.07 40.07
C GLU A 68 54.81 -23.93 40.06
N ILE A 69 54.73 -22.97 39.14
CA ILE A 69 55.47 -21.71 39.24
C ILE A 69 54.49 -20.58 39.53
N GLY A 70 54.30 -20.30 40.82
CA GLY A 70 53.50 -19.18 41.31
C GLY A 70 54.20 -17.84 41.13
N GLU A 71 54.33 -17.36 39.90
CA GLU A 71 54.56 -15.94 39.63
C GLU A 71 53.22 -15.25 39.32
N GLU A 72 52.80 -14.35 40.20
CA GLU A 72 51.71 -13.41 39.90
C GLU A 72 52.15 -12.48 38.75
N VAL A 73 51.84 -12.86 37.51
CA VAL A 73 51.81 -11.91 36.40
C VAL A 73 50.64 -10.95 36.66
N LYS A 74 50.91 -9.93 37.47
CA LYS A 74 50.03 -8.76 37.61
C LYS A 74 49.90 -8.11 36.24
N VAL A 75 48.81 -8.42 35.55
CA VAL A 75 48.41 -7.71 34.34
C VAL A 75 48.09 -6.28 34.76
N ILE A 76 49.10 -5.40 34.65
CA ILE A 76 48.96 -3.98 34.90
C ILE A 76 48.09 -3.41 33.78
N VAL A 77 46.78 -3.44 34.00
CA VAL A 77 45.80 -2.82 33.09
C VAL A 77 46.13 -1.33 33.04
N PRO A 78 46.43 -0.74 31.86
CA PRO A 78 46.78 0.66 31.77
C PRO A 78 45.67 1.54 32.35
N GLU A 79 46.04 2.56 33.12
CA GLU A 79 45.08 3.43 33.82
C GLU A 79 44.08 4.10 32.84
N SER A 80 44.48 4.27 31.58
CA SER A 80 43.65 4.75 30.47
C SER A 80 42.48 3.81 30.13
N VAL A 81 42.68 2.49 30.24
CA VAL A 81 41.65 1.45 29.98
C VAL A 81 40.65 1.40 31.13
N LEU A 82 41.13 1.43 32.38
CA LEU A 82 40.27 1.51 33.57
C LEU A 82 39.42 2.80 33.57
N LYS A 83 40.02 3.94 33.20
CA LYS A 83 39.28 5.21 33.00
C LYS A 83 38.26 5.15 31.86
N LYS A 84 38.46 4.31 30.83
CA LYS A 84 37.49 4.09 29.75
C LYS A 84 36.33 3.22 30.22
N GLN A 85 36.61 2.10 30.89
CA GLN A 85 35.60 1.19 31.45
C GLN A 85 34.67 1.91 32.44
N LYS A 86 35.23 2.69 33.38
CA LYS A 86 34.42 3.48 34.33
C LYS A 86 33.47 4.45 33.62
N ARG A 87 33.91 5.15 32.57
CA ARG A 87 33.04 6.04 31.78
C ARG A 87 31.96 5.27 31.01
N GLU A 88 32.25 4.06 30.54
CA GLU A 88 31.28 3.20 29.85
C GLU A 88 30.23 2.65 30.83
N GLU A 89 30.64 2.28 32.05
CA GLU A 89 29.75 1.88 33.15
C GLU A 89 28.86 3.03 33.66
N GLU A 90 29.45 4.21 33.90
CA GLU A 90 28.72 5.44 34.26
C GLU A 90 27.70 5.84 33.19
N TRP A 91 28.08 5.77 31.91
CA TRP A 91 27.19 6.05 30.78
C TRP A 91 26.06 5.02 30.67
N ALA A 92 26.36 3.73 30.88
CA ALA A 92 25.36 2.66 30.88
C ALA A 92 24.37 2.81 32.05
N LEU A 93 24.85 3.19 33.24
CA LEU A 93 24.01 3.48 34.40
C LEU A 93 23.07 4.65 34.10
N LYS A 94 23.60 5.78 33.61
CA LYS A 94 22.82 6.96 33.24
C LYS A 94 21.75 6.65 32.19
N LYS A 95 22.08 5.88 31.15
CA LYS A 95 21.09 5.42 30.16
C LYS A 95 20.00 4.54 30.75
N LYS A 96 20.32 3.69 31.72
CA LYS A 96 19.35 2.85 32.44
C LYS A 96 18.40 3.69 33.28
N GLU A 97 18.90 4.74 33.93
CA GLU A 97 18.09 5.72 34.67
C GLU A 97 17.18 6.53 33.76
N GLU A 98 17.69 7.07 32.65
CA GLU A 98 16.91 7.77 31.62
C GLU A 98 15.78 6.89 31.07
N PHE A 99 16.08 5.63 30.75
CA PHE A 99 15.08 4.66 30.29
C PHE A 99 13.98 4.39 31.34
N ASN A 100 14.36 4.23 32.61
CA ASN A 100 13.43 4.02 33.71
C ASN A 100 12.56 5.26 33.97
N ALA A 101 13.13 6.46 33.91
CA ALA A 101 12.41 7.73 34.00
C ALA A 101 11.41 7.89 32.84
N ALA A 102 11.81 7.57 31.60
CA ALA A 102 10.93 7.57 30.43
C ALA A 102 9.82 6.51 30.51
N LYS A 103 10.07 5.36 31.18
CA LYS A 103 9.05 4.35 31.47
C LYS A 103 8.05 4.86 32.51
N LYS A 104 8.52 5.50 33.59
CA LYS A 104 7.66 6.12 34.62
C LYS A 104 6.76 7.21 34.02
N LYS A 105 7.33 8.15 33.25
CA LYS A 105 6.56 9.19 32.53
C LYS A 105 5.47 8.59 31.64
N ARG A 106 5.76 7.53 30.86
CA ARG A 106 4.76 6.85 30.02
C ARG A 106 3.61 6.22 30.82
N VAL A 107 3.88 5.70 32.03
CA VAL A 107 2.82 5.18 32.92
C VAL A 107 1.96 6.32 33.48
N GLU A 108 2.56 7.44 33.87
CA GLU A 108 1.85 8.64 34.36
C GLU A 108 0.98 9.26 33.26
N SER A 109 1.50 9.43 32.04
CA SER A 109 0.71 9.89 30.89
C SER A 109 -0.47 8.97 30.58
N ARG A 110 -0.29 7.63 30.65
CA ARG A 110 -1.40 6.68 30.48
C ARG A 110 -2.48 6.82 31.55
N LYS A 111 -2.10 7.04 32.82
CA LYS A 111 -3.06 7.31 33.91
C LYS A 111 -3.84 8.60 33.65
N LEU A 112 -3.18 9.68 33.21
CA LEU A 112 -3.81 10.96 32.91
C LEU A 112 -4.81 10.86 31.75
N ILE A 113 -4.44 10.17 30.67
CA ILE A 113 -5.33 9.89 29.53
C ILE A 113 -6.58 9.14 29.99
N TYR A 114 -6.41 8.10 30.82
CA TYR A 114 -7.54 7.32 31.33
C TYR A 114 -8.47 8.14 32.24
N SER A 115 -7.92 8.97 33.15
CA SER A 115 -8.74 9.85 33.99
C SER A 115 -9.51 10.89 33.15
N ARG A 116 -8.88 11.44 32.11
CA ARG A 116 -9.53 12.43 31.23
C ARG A 116 -10.63 11.80 30.38
N ALA A 117 -10.43 10.59 29.87
CA ALA A 117 -11.46 9.83 29.16
C ALA A 117 -12.67 9.52 30.07
N LYS A 118 -12.43 9.15 31.34
CA LYS A 118 -13.50 8.93 32.33
C LYS A 118 -14.27 10.22 32.65
N GLN A 119 -13.59 11.37 32.67
CA GLN A 119 -14.23 12.68 32.83
C GLN A 119 -15.14 13.00 31.64
N TYR A 120 -14.64 12.88 30.40
CA TYR A 120 -15.46 13.14 29.20
C TYR A 120 -16.69 12.24 29.10
N ALA A 121 -16.58 10.96 29.49
CA ALA A 121 -17.72 10.05 29.53
C ALA A 121 -18.82 10.53 30.51
N LYS A 122 -18.43 11.12 31.65
CA LYS A 122 -19.36 11.69 32.63
C LYS A 122 -19.99 12.98 32.13
N GLU A 123 -19.19 13.90 31.57
CA GLU A 123 -19.66 15.15 30.96
C GLU A 123 -20.67 14.88 29.83
N TYR A 124 -20.43 13.85 29.01
CA TYR A 124 -21.37 13.44 27.96
C TYR A 124 -22.69 12.89 28.52
N GLN A 125 -22.65 12.06 29.58
CA GLN A 125 -23.88 11.57 30.22
C GLN A 125 -24.67 12.71 30.89
N GLU A 126 -24.00 13.69 31.48
CA GLU A 126 -24.64 14.88 32.06
C GLU A 126 -25.30 15.75 30.98
N GLN A 127 -24.65 15.93 29.82
CA GLN A 127 -25.25 16.63 28.66
C GLN A 127 -26.47 15.91 28.08
N VAL A 128 -26.42 14.58 27.96
CA VAL A 128 -27.56 13.78 27.48
C VAL A 128 -28.73 13.85 28.47
N ALA A 129 -28.47 13.78 29.78
CA ALA A 129 -29.49 13.95 30.82
C ALA A 129 -30.10 15.36 30.81
N PHE A 130 -29.31 16.41 30.59
CA PHE A 130 -29.80 17.78 30.44
C PHE A 130 -30.74 17.93 29.23
N HIS A 131 -30.39 17.37 28.08
CA HIS A 131 -31.24 17.41 26.89
C HIS A 131 -32.54 16.59 27.04
N LEU A 132 -32.52 15.47 27.76
CA LEU A 132 -33.73 14.69 28.06
C LEU A 132 -34.66 15.42 29.05
N ASN A 133 -34.10 16.11 30.05
CA ASN A 133 -34.90 16.87 31.02
C ASN A 133 -35.46 18.20 30.49
N LEU A 134 -35.06 18.66 29.30
CA LEU A 134 -35.65 19.83 28.65
C LEU A 134 -36.95 19.52 27.87
N PHE A 135 -37.24 18.25 27.59
CA PHE A 135 -38.39 17.84 26.78
C PHE A 135 -39.79 18.07 27.42
N PRO A 136 -40.00 18.04 28.75
CA PRO A 136 -41.32 18.28 29.34
C PRO A 136 -41.78 19.74 29.25
N PHE A 137 -40.85 20.71 29.17
CA PHE A 137 -41.21 22.14 29.21
C PHE A 137 -41.90 22.67 27.94
N PHE A 138 -42.04 21.85 26.89
CA PHE A 138 -42.69 22.21 25.63
C PHE A 138 -44.08 21.57 25.43
N SER A 139 -44.53 20.64 26.29
CA SER A 139 -45.88 20.04 26.17
C SER A 139 -46.99 20.94 26.71
N ASP A 140 -46.69 21.75 27.72
CA ASP A 140 -47.72 22.40 28.56
C ASP A 140 -48.26 23.71 27.97
N LEU A 141 -47.78 24.12 26.79
CA LEU A 141 -48.19 25.36 26.12
C LEU A 141 -49.30 25.17 25.06
N ILE A 142 -49.80 23.94 24.86
CA ILE A 142 -50.73 23.60 23.76
C ILE A 142 -52.18 23.37 24.24
N THR A 143 -52.43 23.26 25.55
CA THR A 143 -53.72 22.84 26.12
C THR A 143 -54.60 23.99 26.64
N LEU A 144 -54.57 25.18 26.01
CA LEU A 144 -55.36 26.32 26.48
C LEU A 144 -55.87 27.30 25.40
N HIS A 145 -56.65 26.81 24.44
CA HIS A 145 -57.70 27.62 23.80
C HIS A 145 -58.77 26.73 23.11
N HIS A 146 -59.94 26.54 23.74
CA HIS A 146 -61.02 25.72 23.19
C HIS A 146 -62.40 26.31 23.52
N VAL A 147 -62.83 27.36 22.81
CA VAL A 147 -64.18 27.92 22.94
C VAL A 147 -64.76 28.35 21.56
N HIS A 148 -65.88 27.72 21.22
CA HIS A 148 -66.93 28.14 20.27
C HIS A 148 -66.69 28.10 18.75
N SER A 149 -67.16 27.00 18.16
CA SER A 149 -68.38 27.01 17.33
C SER A 149 -68.57 28.16 16.33
N LEU A 150 -67.98 28.04 15.13
CA LEU A 150 -68.69 28.24 13.83
C LEU A 150 -67.86 27.90 12.57
N GLN A 151 -66.57 27.53 12.69
CA GLN A 151 -65.66 27.39 11.52
C GLN A 151 -65.60 26.02 10.82
N LEU A 152 -66.21 24.97 11.37
CA LEU A 152 -66.18 23.62 10.75
C LEU A 152 -66.90 23.53 9.40
N LEU A 153 -67.84 24.44 9.11
CA LEU A 153 -68.51 24.51 7.81
C LEU A 153 -67.70 25.27 6.74
N PHE A 154 -66.79 26.16 7.15
CA PHE A 154 -65.91 26.89 6.23
C PHE A 154 -64.68 26.06 5.83
N LEU A 155 -64.12 25.24 6.73
CA LEU A 155 -62.99 24.39 6.40
C LEU A 155 -63.32 23.35 5.32
N PHE A 156 -64.50 22.73 5.37
CA PHE A 156 -64.87 21.67 4.42
C PHE A 156 -65.00 22.17 2.97
N LEU A 157 -65.56 23.37 2.78
CA LEU A 157 -65.67 23.99 1.45
C LEU A 157 -64.32 24.50 0.93
N PHE A 158 -63.45 25.02 1.80
CA PHE A 158 -62.11 25.48 1.40
C PHE A 158 -61.18 24.31 1.01
N LEU A 159 -61.27 23.18 1.71
CA LEU A 159 -60.51 21.95 1.40
C LEU A 159 -60.94 21.29 0.08
N SER A 160 -62.21 21.42 -0.33
CA SER A 160 -62.70 20.88 -1.61
C SER A 160 -62.30 21.70 -2.85
N LEU A 161 -61.95 22.99 -2.70
CA LEU A 161 -61.52 23.82 -3.84
C LEU A 161 -59.99 23.83 -4.05
N LEU A 162 -59.18 23.50 -3.03
CA LEU A 162 -57.73 23.36 -3.22
C LEU A 162 -57.30 22.04 -3.89
N SER A 163 -58.16 21.01 -3.93
CA SER A 163 -57.82 19.72 -4.56
C SER A 163 -57.84 19.70 -6.09
N SER A 164 -58.17 20.82 -6.75
CA SER A 164 -58.37 20.86 -8.22
C SER A 164 -57.61 22.00 -8.93
N LEU A 165 -56.66 22.67 -8.26
CA LEU A 165 -55.98 23.84 -8.83
C LEU A 165 -54.47 23.96 -8.49
N THR A 166 -53.81 22.86 -8.13
CA THR A 166 -52.34 22.81 -7.92
C THR A 166 -51.69 21.54 -8.51
N SER A 167 -52.19 21.04 -9.64
CA SER A 167 -51.50 19.98 -10.41
C SER A 167 -50.35 20.52 -11.27
N ASP A 168 -50.27 21.85 -11.46
CA ASP A 168 -49.16 22.55 -12.10
C ASP A 168 -48.76 23.77 -11.26
N LEU A 169 -47.46 24.10 -11.24
CA LEU A 169 -46.82 25.17 -10.46
C LEU A 169 -46.78 24.98 -8.92
N PHE A 170 -45.94 24.04 -8.41
CA PHE A 170 -44.90 24.31 -7.39
C PHE A 170 -44.09 23.04 -7.00
N GLN A 171 -43.24 22.53 -7.90
CA GLN A 171 -42.14 21.63 -7.51
C GLN A 171 -40.85 22.42 -7.21
N ASN A 172 -40.88 23.28 -6.18
CA ASN A 172 -39.67 23.70 -5.43
C ASN A 172 -40.01 24.56 -4.20
N ALA A 173 -39.16 24.47 -3.17
CA ALA A 173 -39.16 25.23 -1.90
C ALA A 173 -40.19 24.81 -0.81
N GLY A 174 -39.70 24.13 0.24
CA GLY A 174 -40.48 23.79 1.45
C GLY A 174 -39.89 22.64 2.27
N THR A 175 -38.76 22.87 2.96
CA THR A 175 -37.96 21.82 3.64
C THR A 175 -38.59 21.26 4.94
N PRO A 176 -38.65 19.92 5.14
CA PRO A 176 -38.85 19.30 6.45
C PRO A 176 -37.56 19.31 7.30
N ARG A 177 -37.72 19.34 8.63
CA ARG A 177 -36.60 19.30 9.59
C ARG A 177 -35.96 17.90 9.60
N ARG A 178 -34.66 17.85 9.36
CA ARG A 178 -33.84 16.63 9.18
C ARG A 178 -33.83 15.73 10.43
N GLN A 179 -34.71 14.72 10.47
CA GLN A 179 -34.43 13.51 11.23
C GLN A 179 -33.17 12.85 10.63
N SER A 180 -32.27 12.35 11.47
CA SER A 180 -31.21 11.44 11.01
C SER A 180 -31.88 10.20 10.40
N PRO A 181 -31.48 9.72 9.22
CA PRO A 181 -32.05 8.50 8.67
C PRO A 181 -31.85 7.35 9.66
N GLN A 182 -32.96 6.86 10.22
CA GLN A 182 -32.94 5.55 10.84
C GLN A 182 -32.72 4.55 9.71
N TRP A 183 -31.59 3.83 9.77
CA TRP A 183 -31.26 2.84 8.75
C TRP A 183 -32.04 1.58 9.06
N ASP A 184 -33.29 1.53 8.62
CA ASP A 184 -34.08 0.30 8.64
C ASP A 184 -33.49 -0.63 7.55
N PRO A 185 -32.99 -1.83 7.90
CA PRO A 185 -32.44 -2.76 6.91
C PRO A 185 -33.55 -3.19 5.94
N PRO A 186 -33.26 -3.35 4.64
CA PRO A 186 -34.23 -3.95 3.73
C PRO A 186 -34.53 -5.40 4.15
N ASP A 187 -35.79 -5.80 4.04
CA ASP A 187 -36.26 -7.15 4.40
C ASP A 187 -35.43 -8.24 3.69
N PHE A 188 -34.56 -8.90 4.43
CA PHE A 188 -33.81 -10.04 3.93
C PHE A 188 -34.75 -11.25 3.85
N PRO A 189 -34.92 -11.88 2.67
CA PRO A 189 -35.62 -13.16 2.61
C PRO A 189 -34.88 -14.17 3.50
N SER A 190 -35.65 -14.90 4.33
CA SER A 190 -35.17 -15.84 5.35
C SER A 190 -34.54 -17.10 4.73
N GLY A 191 -33.35 -16.92 4.15
CA GLY A 191 -32.58 -17.94 3.44
C GLY A 191 -31.11 -17.58 3.23
N PHE A 192 -30.59 -16.61 3.98
CA PHE A 192 -29.17 -16.25 3.92
C PHE A 192 -28.29 -17.32 4.59
N SER A 193 -27.84 -18.28 3.78
CA SER A 193 -26.55 -18.94 4.04
C SER A 193 -25.46 -17.85 4.13
N PRO A 194 -24.57 -17.87 5.14
CA PRO A 194 -23.51 -16.89 5.25
C PRO A 194 -22.55 -17.06 4.06
N SER A 195 -22.71 -16.22 3.04
CA SER A 195 -21.72 -16.04 1.99
C SER A 195 -20.40 -15.68 2.66
N ARG A 196 -19.42 -16.61 2.62
CA ARG A 196 -18.13 -16.52 3.30
C ARG A 196 -17.58 -15.10 3.19
N ALA A 197 -17.41 -14.43 4.32
CA ALA A 197 -16.82 -13.09 4.36
C ALA A 197 -15.41 -13.17 3.76
N PHE A 198 -15.20 -12.52 2.62
CA PHE A 198 -13.92 -12.50 1.93
C PHE A 198 -12.84 -11.92 2.85
N SER A 199 -11.67 -12.58 2.95
CA SER A 199 -10.60 -12.15 3.86
C SER A 199 -10.05 -10.75 3.57
N THR A 200 -10.32 -10.17 2.40
CA THR A 200 -10.01 -8.77 2.08
C THR A 200 -10.80 -7.77 2.96
N ALA A 201 -11.97 -8.16 3.49
CA ALA A 201 -12.72 -7.38 4.47
C ALA A 201 -12.40 -7.76 5.94
N LEU A 202 -11.75 -8.91 6.18
CA LEU A 202 -11.36 -9.36 7.52
C LEU A 202 -9.93 -8.89 7.83
N ASN A 203 -9.70 -8.28 8.98
CA ASN A 203 -8.35 -7.82 9.37
C ASN A 203 -7.52 -8.92 10.08
N TYR A 204 -7.80 -10.18 9.77
CA TYR A 204 -7.14 -11.37 10.29
C TYR A 204 -7.14 -12.49 9.24
N HIS A 205 -6.34 -13.53 9.47
CA HIS A 205 -6.25 -14.70 8.59
C HIS A 205 -7.14 -15.85 9.09
N ILE A 206 -7.67 -16.63 8.15
CA ILE A 206 -8.30 -17.92 8.37
C ILE A 206 -7.60 -18.89 7.44
N ASP A 207 -7.00 -19.95 8.00
CA ASP A 207 -6.28 -20.94 7.21
C ASP A 207 -7.22 -21.66 6.23
N SER A 208 -6.71 -21.92 5.04
CA SER A 208 -7.40 -22.64 3.97
C SER A 208 -6.39 -23.46 3.15
N PRO A 209 -6.83 -24.47 2.39
CA PRO A 209 -5.93 -25.28 1.57
C PRO A 209 -5.06 -24.45 0.60
N ASP A 210 -5.63 -23.36 0.08
CA ASP A 210 -4.97 -22.45 -0.88
C ASP A 210 -4.17 -21.31 -0.22
N ASN A 211 -4.43 -21.02 1.06
CA ASN A 211 -3.81 -19.94 1.81
C ASN A 211 -3.64 -20.35 3.28
N ASN A 212 -2.44 -20.75 3.63
CA ASN A 212 -1.99 -21.07 4.99
C ASN A 212 -0.48 -20.77 5.08
N PRO A 213 0.10 -20.62 6.29
CA PRO A 213 1.51 -20.26 6.45
C PRO A 213 2.51 -21.37 6.08
N ASP A 214 2.06 -22.63 5.99
CA ASP A 214 2.93 -23.80 5.77
C ASP A 214 3.22 -24.06 4.28
N LEU A 215 2.43 -23.48 3.37
CA LEU A 215 2.68 -23.57 1.93
C LEU A 215 4.06 -22.98 1.56
N PRO A 216 4.92 -23.71 0.83
CA PRO A 216 6.18 -23.17 0.34
C PRO A 216 5.89 -22.09 -0.71
N TRP A 217 6.44 -20.89 -0.50
CA TRP A 217 6.39 -19.79 -1.46
C TRP A 217 7.74 -19.08 -1.48
N GLU A 218 8.26 -18.82 -2.68
CA GLU A 218 9.43 -17.97 -2.92
C GLU A 218 9.26 -17.16 -4.21
N PHE A 219 10.10 -16.14 -4.40
CA PHE A 219 10.14 -15.41 -5.66
C PHE A 219 10.69 -16.31 -6.79
N SER A 220 10.13 -16.20 -8.00
CA SER A 220 10.68 -16.87 -9.18
C SER A 220 12.05 -16.30 -9.55
N ASP A 221 12.87 -17.03 -10.30
CA ASP A 221 14.25 -16.60 -10.60
C ASP A 221 14.32 -15.28 -11.38
N ALA A 222 13.36 -15.02 -12.29
CA ALA A 222 13.21 -13.73 -12.94
C ALA A 222 12.91 -12.59 -11.94
N ASN A 223 12.10 -12.86 -10.92
CA ASN A 223 11.76 -11.89 -9.89
C ASN A 223 12.85 -11.76 -8.82
N LYS A 224 13.68 -12.78 -8.54
CA LYS A 224 14.84 -12.68 -7.64
C LYS A 224 15.80 -11.55 -8.08
N SER A 225 15.92 -11.29 -9.39
CA SER A 225 16.66 -10.14 -9.92
C SER A 225 16.02 -8.80 -9.52
N LYS A 226 14.70 -8.65 -9.78
CA LYS A 226 13.92 -7.46 -9.39
C LYS A 226 13.94 -7.21 -7.87
N VAL A 227 13.87 -8.26 -7.05
CA VAL A 227 13.99 -8.19 -5.58
C VAL A 227 15.32 -7.55 -5.18
N LYS A 228 16.44 -7.97 -5.80
CA LYS A 228 17.77 -7.40 -5.54
C LYS A 228 17.88 -5.94 -5.97
N GLU A 229 17.29 -5.59 -7.12
CA GLU A 229 17.21 -4.21 -7.62
C GLU A 229 16.42 -3.31 -6.65
N ILE A 230 15.20 -3.72 -6.28
CA ILE A 230 14.34 -3.01 -5.32
C ILE A 230 15.07 -2.78 -3.99
N LEU A 231 15.75 -3.79 -3.46
CA LEU A 231 16.53 -3.66 -2.23
C LEU A 231 17.71 -2.68 -2.38
N SER A 232 18.30 -2.55 -3.57
CA SER A 232 19.43 -1.64 -3.82
C SER A 232 19.06 -0.15 -3.81
N HIS A 233 17.78 0.18 -3.98
CA HIS A 233 17.27 1.56 -3.85
C HIS A 233 17.28 2.08 -2.40
N TYR A 234 17.47 1.20 -1.41
CA TYR A 234 17.43 1.54 0.01
C TYR A 234 18.76 1.20 0.69
N PRO A 235 19.18 1.95 1.72
CA PRO A 235 20.39 1.63 2.47
C PRO A 235 20.22 0.30 3.22
N SER A 236 21.31 -0.45 3.36
CA SER A 236 21.31 -1.85 3.82
C SER A 236 20.64 -2.09 5.19
N ASN A 237 20.67 -1.10 6.08
CA ASN A 237 20.04 -1.14 7.39
C ASN A 237 18.54 -0.75 7.41
N TYR A 238 18.03 -0.10 6.35
CA TYR A 238 16.61 0.27 6.21
C TYR A 238 15.92 -0.43 5.03
N LYS A 239 16.33 -1.67 4.75
CA LYS A 239 15.66 -2.58 3.80
C LYS A 239 14.17 -2.79 4.07
N GLN A 240 13.67 -2.50 5.28
CA GLN A 240 12.22 -2.45 5.56
C GLN A 240 11.45 -1.52 4.60
N SER A 241 12.08 -0.47 4.08
CA SER A 241 11.49 0.44 3.08
C SER A 241 11.07 -0.28 1.78
N ALA A 242 11.67 -1.44 1.46
CA ALA A 242 11.33 -2.26 0.32
C ALA A 242 10.04 -3.09 0.48
N VAL A 243 9.41 -3.10 1.67
CA VAL A 243 8.26 -3.98 1.94
C VAL A 243 7.08 -3.77 0.97
N ILE A 244 6.78 -2.52 0.59
CA ILE A 244 5.70 -2.20 -0.35
C ILE A 244 5.99 -2.75 -1.76
N PRO A 245 7.10 -2.38 -2.44
CA PRO A 245 7.39 -2.91 -3.78
C PRO A 245 7.64 -4.43 -3.79
N LEU A 246 8.14 -5.03 -2.70
CA LEU A 246 8.29 -6.49 -2.61
C LEU A 246 6.95 -7.22 -2.43
N LEU A 247 6.01 -6.65 -1.67
CA LEU A 247 4.64 -7.16 -1.60
C LEU A 247 3.90 -7.00 -2.93
N ASP A 248 4.04 -5.86 -3.62
CA ASP A 248 3.43 -5.66 -4.93
C ASP A 248 3.98 -6.65 -5.95
N LEU A 249 5.31 -6.85 -6.00
CA LEU A 249 5.93 -7.89 -6.83
C LEU A 249 5.45 -9.30 -6.49
N ALA A 250 5.26 -9.61 -5.20
CA ALA A 250 4.71 -10.90 -4.76
C ALA A 250 3.25 -11.09 -5.18
N GLN A 251 2.43 -10.04 -5.09
CA GLN A 251 1.04 -10.03 -5.56
C GLN A 251 0.96 -10.26 -7.07
N GLN A 252 1.79 -9.55 -7.84
CA GLN A 252 1.89 -9.73 -9.29
C GLN A 252 2.33 -11.16 -9.62
N GLN A 253 3.36 -11.71 -8.96
CA GLN A 253 3.83 -13.07 -9.20
C GLN A 253 2.74 -14.12 -8.89
N HIS A 254 1.96 -13.94 -7.83
CA HIS A 254 0.98 -14.92 -7.36
C HIS A 254 -0.43 -14.73 -7.97
N GLY A 255 -0.54 -14.04 -9.11
CA GLY A 255 -1.79 -13.92 -9.85
C GLY A 255 -2.80 -12.99 -9.18
N GLY A 256 -2.34 -11.89 -8.59
CA GLY A 256 -3.18 -10.77 -8.17
C GLY A 256 -3.59 -10.72 -6.72
N TRP A 257 -3.09 -11.62 -5.87
CA TRP A 257 -3.36 -11.63 -4.44
C TRP A 257 -2.18 -12.17 -3.60
N LEU A 258 -2.21 -11.90 -2.31
CA LEU A 258 -1.14 -12.21 -1.36
C LEU A 258 -1.55 -13.31 -0.36
N PRO A 259 -1.00 -14.53 -0.49
CA PRO A 259 -1.11 -15.54 0.55
C PRO A 259 -0.18 -15.20 1.73
N VAL A 260 -0.48 -15.77 2.90
CA VAL A 260 0.33 -15.57 4.12
C VAL A 260 1.76 -16.10 3.95
N SER A 261 1.94 -17.19 3.18
CA SER A 261 3.25 -17.71 2.79
C SER A 261 4.09 -16.69 2.00
N ALA A 262 3.49 -15.92 1.08
CA ALA A 262 4.18 -14.86 0.36
C ALA A 262 4.60 -13.69 1.27
N MET A 263 3.71 -13.28 2.19
CA MET A 263 4.04 -12.27 3.19
C MET A 263 5.18 -12.73 4.11
N ASN A 264 5.19 -14.01 4.51
CA ASN A 264 6.28 -14.63 5.27
C ASN A 264 7.60 -14.69 4.48
N ALA A 265 7.56 -14.93 3.18
CA ALA A 265 8.75 -14.90 2.33
C ALA A 265 9.31 -13.47 2.20
N VAL A 266 8.47 -12.46 1.99
CA VAL A 266 8.88 -11.05 2.01
C VAL A 266 9.48 -10.67 3.37
N ALA A 267 8.89 -11.12 4.48
CA ALA A 267 9.42 -10.90 5.82
C ALA A 267 10.84 -11.49 6.00
N LYS A 268 11.10 -12.68 5.45
CA LYS A 268 12.43 -13.31 5.44
C LYS A 268 13.44 -12.52 4.58
N VAL A 269 13.05 -12.11 3.37
CA VAL A 269 13.92 -11.31 2.46
C VAL A 269 14.31 -9.96 3.07
N VAL A 270 13.38 -9.33 3.80
CA VAL A 270 13.56 -8.01 4.42
C VAL A 270 14.13 -8.11 5.84
N GLU A 271 14.23 -9.32 6.41
CA GLU A 271 14.64 -9.63 7.79
C GLU A 271 13.86 -8.81 8.85
N VAL A 272 12.53 -8.75 8.70
CA VAL A 272 11.61 -8.15 9.68
C VAL A 272 10.64 -9.18 10.23
N ALA A 273 10.10 -8.93 11.43
CA ALA A 273 9.07 -9.79 11.98
C ALA A 273 7.82 -9.81 11.05
N PRO A 274 7.26 -10.98 10.69
CA PRO A 274 6.15 -11.08 9.73
C PRO A 274 4.95 -10.18 10.03
N ILE A 275 4.67 -9.92 11.31
CA ILE A 275 3.61 -8.99 11.74
C ILE A 275 3.75 -7.59 11.13
N ARG A 276 4.97 -7.08 10.89
CA ARG A 276 5.17 -5.77 10.22
C ARG A 276 4.75 -5.82 8.75
N VAL A 277 4.92 -6.97 8.09
CA VAL A 277 4.49 -7.20 6.70
C VAL A 277 2.97 -7.38 6.64
N TYR A 278 2.38 -8.08 7.62
CA TYR A 278 0.92 -8.21 7.74
C TYR A 278 0.22 -6.87 7.98
N GLU A 279 0.79 -6.00 8.84
CA GLU A 279 0.30 -4.63 9.04
C GLU A 279 0.28 -3.84 7.73
N VAL A 280 1.36 -3.89 6.93
CA VAL A 280 1.42 -3.22 5.62
C VAL A 280 0.39 -3.83 4.64
N ALA A 281 0.33 -5.16 4.53
CA ALA A 281 -0.59 -5.86 3.62
C ALA A 281 -2.07 -5.69 3.98
N THR A 282 -2.40 -5.37 5.23
CA THR A 282 -3.78 -5.08 5.66
C THR A 282 -4.12 -3.59 5.60
N PHE A 283 -3.13 -2.70 5.67
CA PHE A 283 -3.34 -1.25 5.68
C PHE A 283 -3.54 -0.65 4.27
N TYR A 284 -2.78 -1.10 3.26
CA TYR A 284 -2.90 -0.56 1.91
C TYR A 284 -3.94 -1.33 1.08
N SER A 285 -4.94 -0.63 0.54
CA SER A 285 -6.07 -1.22 -0.20
C SER A 285 -5.69 -1.94 -1.50
N MET A 286 -4.53 -1.61 -2.11
CA MET A 286 -4.02 -2.31 -3.29
C MET A 286 -3.63 -3.76 -3.01
N PHE A 287 -3.38 -4.13 -1.74
CA PHE A 287 -2.94 -5.46 -1.35
C PHE A 287 -4.13 -6.41 -1.16
N ASN A 288 -4.43 -7.17 -2.21
CA ASN A 288 -5.52 -8.14 -2.23
C ASN A 288 -5.16 -9.36 -1.38
N ARG A 289 -6.01 -9.70 -0.39
CA ARG A 289 -5.76 -10.83 0.53
C ARG A 289 -6.67 -12.04 0.27
N THR A 290 -7.62 -11.89 -0.65
CA THR A 290 -8.32 -12.96 -1.37
C THR A 290 -7.93 -12.96 -2.85
N LYS A 291 -8.11 -14.10 -3.50
CA LYS A 291 -8.16 -14.21 -4.97
C LYS A 291 -9.18 -13.19 -5.53
N VAL A 292 -8.79 -12.44 -6.56
CA VAL A 292 -9.63 -11.44 -7.27
C VAL A 292 -9.90 -11.82 -8.74
N GLY A 293 -9.50 -13.01 -9.17
CA GLY A 293 -9.50 -13.41 -10.57
C GLY A 293 -8.35 -12.79 -11.38
N LYS A 294 -8.35 -12.99 -12.71
CA LYS A 294 -7.28 -12.49 -13.60
C LYS A 294 -7.31 -10.97 -13.83
N TYR A 295 -8.50 -10.37 -13.81
CA TYR A 295 -8.73 -8.96 -14.04
C TYR A 295 -9.52 -8.38 -12.87
N HIS A 296 -8.86 -7.57 -12.04
CA HIS A 296 -9.55 -6.84 -10.99
C HIS A 296 -10.00 -5.48 -11.55
N LEU A 297 -11.32 -5.30 -11.63
CA LEU A 297 -11.97 -4.11 -12.18
C LEU A 297 -12.26 -3.14 -11.03
N LEU A 298 -11.51 -2.06 -10.96
CA LEU A 298 -11.52 -1.09 -9.85
C LEU A 298 -12.25 0.18 -10.30
N VAL A 299 -13.46 0.38 -9.79
CA VAL A 299 -14.33 1.53 -10.14
C VAL A 299 -14.17 2.64 -9.11
N CYS A 300 -13.97 3.89 -9.56
CA CYS A 300 -13.81 5.03 -8.66
C CYS A 300 -15.16 5.48 -8.07
N GLY A 301 -15.33 5.33 -6.75
CA GLY A 301 -16.56 5.70 -6.02
C GLY A 301 -16.65 7.17 -5.59
N THR A 302 -15.53 7.90 -5.58
CA THR A 302 -15.46 9.26 -5.01
C THR A 302 -16.33 10.30 -5.71
N THR A 303 -16.67 11.37 -4.98
CA THR A 303 -17.57 12.46 -5.40
C THR A 303 -17.38 12.95 -6.85
N PRO A 304 -16.16 13.23 -7.36
CA PRO A 304 -15.99 13.68 -8.75
C PRO A 304 -16.43 12.65 -9.79
N CYS A 305 -16.25 11.35 -9.52
CA CYS A 305 -16.73 10.27 -10.38
C CYS A 305 -18.22 9.98 -10.13
N MET A 306 -18.68 10.04 -8.88
CA MET A 306 -20.08 9.86 -8.50
C MET A 306 -21.01 10.85 -9.23
N ILE A 307 -20.68 12.16 -9.25
CA ILE A 307 -21.48 13.18 -9.95
C ILE A 307 -21.39 13.09 -11.48
N ARG A 308 -20.49 12.24 -12.00
CA ARG A 308 -20.30 11.94 -13.43
C ARG A 308 -20.86 10.56 -13.83
N GLY A 309 -21.67 9.93 -12.97
CA GLY A 309 -22.36 8.67 -13.29
C GLY A 309 -21.57 7.39 -12.97
N SER A 310 -20.50 7.45 -12.16
CA SER A 310 -19.69 6.24 -11.85
C SER A 310 -20.50 5.12 -11.16
N ARG A 311 -21.59 5.44 -10.46
CA ARG A 311 -22.52 4.44 -9.92
C ARG A 311 -23.27 3.68 -11.00
N ASP A 312 -23.56 4.32 -12.13
CA ASP A 312 -24.20 3.70 -13.29
C ASP A 312 -23.20 2.78 -14.01
N ILE A 313 -21.91 3.16 -14.04
CA ILE A 313 -20.81 2.32 -14.51
C ILE A 313 -20.68 1.05 -13.65
N GLU A 314 -20.66 1.19 -12.32
CA GLU A 314 -20.59 0.03 -11.41
C GLU A 314 -21.83 -0.86 -11.52
N GLY A 315 -23.03 -0.26 -11.57
CA GLY A 315 -24.28 -0.99 -11.75
C GLY A 315 -24.32 -1.78 -13.06
N ALA A 316 -23.83 -1.20 -14.17
CA ALA A 316 -23.71 -1.87 -15.45
C ALA A 316 -22.71 -3.05 -15.39
N LEU A 317 -21.54 -2.86 -14.77
CA LEU A 317 -20.54 -3.89 -14.55
C LEU A 317 -21.07 -5.09 -13.76
N LEU A 318 -21.65 -4.83 -12.58
CA LEU A 318 -22.16 -5.88 -11.69
C LEU A 318 -23.31 -6.65 -12.35
N LYS A 319 -24.20 -5.94 -13.06
CA LYS A 319 -25.30 -6.56 -13.84
C LYS A 319 -24.78 -7.42 -15.00
N HIS A 320 -23.75 -6.95 -15.71
CA HIS A 320 -23.17 -7.66 -16.86
C HIS A 320 -22.36 -8.90 -16.45
N LEU A 321 -21.61 -8.81 -15.35
CA LEU A 321 -20.81 -9.92 -14.83
C LEU A 321 -21.60 -10.90 -13.95
N GLY A 322 -22.77 -10.51 -13.46
CA GLY A 322 -23.64 -11.36 -12.65
C GLY A 322 -23.07 -11.69 -11.26
N VAL A 323 -22.25 -10.79 -10.69
CA VAL A 323 -21.57 -10.95 -9.40
C VAL A 323 -21.92 -9.83 -8.43
N LYS A 324 -21.75 -10.07 -7.13
CA LYS A 324 -21.74 -9.00 -6.13
C LYS A 324 -20.39 -8.28 -6.13
N ARG A 325 -20.34 -7.10 -5.51
CA ARG A 325 -19.08 -6.36 -5.28
C ARG A 325 -18.10 -7.25 -4.48
N ASN A 326 -16.84 -7.24 -4.90
CA ASN A 326 -15.73 -8.07 -4.39
C ASN A 326 -15.90 -9.59 -4.54
N GLU A 327 -16.91 -10.06 -5.28
CA GLU A 327 -17.06 -11.47 -5.67
C GLU A 327 -16.34 -11.71 -7.01
N VAL A 328 -15.72 -12.89 -7.14
CA VAL A 328 -15.07 -13.32 -8.38
C VAL A 328 -16.09 -14.08 -9.23
N THR A 329 -16.16 -13.74 -10.52
CA THR A 329 -16.92 -14.49 -11.53
C THR A 329 -16.61 -15.98 -11.51
N LYS A 330 -17.60 -16.82 -11.85
CA LYS A 330 -17.46 -18.29 -11.87
C LYS A 330 -16.33 -18.77 -12.79
N ASP A 331 -16.04 -18.01 -13.84
CA ASP A 331 -14.96 -18.27 -14.80
C ASP A 331 -13.56 -17.94 -14.25
N GLY A 332 -13.47 -17.34 -13.05
CA GLY A 332 -12.22 -16.90 -12.44
C GLY A 332 -11.56 -15.70 -13.13
N LEU A 333 -12.23 -15.07 -14.10
CA LEU A 333 -11.64 -14.02 -14.94
C LEU A 333 -11.75 -12.63 -14.30
N PHE A 334 -12.94 -12.22 -13.88
CA PHE A 334 -13.21 -10.85 -13.41
C PHE A 334 -13.70 -10.81 -11.95
N SER A 335 -13.41 -9.71 -11.28
CA SER A 335 -14.11 -9.23 -10.08
C SER A 335 -14.22 -7.71 -10.12
N VAL A 336 -15.21 -7.15 -9.42
CA VAL A 336 -15.44 -5.69 -9.35
C VAL A 336 -15.20 -5.20 -7.92
N GLY A 337 -14.27 -4.28 -7.74
CA GLY A 337 -14.00 -3.57 -6.49
C GLY A 337 -14.32 -2.09 -6.61
N GLU A 338 -14.85 -1.49 -5.53
CA GLU A 338 -14.91 -0.03 -5.39
C GLU A 338 -13.56 0.45 -4.87
N MET A 339 -13.02 1.51 -5.47
CA MET A 339 -11.83 2.21 -5.02
C MET A 339 -12.09 3.70 -4.85
N GLU A 340 -11.28 4.33 -4.02
CA GLU A 340 -11.32 5.76 -3.76
C GLU A 340 -10.69 6.57 -4.92
N CYS A 341 -10.25 7.79 -4.66
CA CYS A 341 -9.74 8.69 -5.71
C CYS A 341 -8.51 8.11 -6.44
N MET A 342 -8.69 7.74 -7.70
CA MET A 342 -7.63 7.21 -8.58
C MET A 342 -6.80 8.30 -9.29
N GLY A 343 -7.05 9.58 -9.01
CA GLY A 343 -6.32 10.73 -9.57
C GLY A 343 -6.83 11.22 -10.94
N CYS A 344 -7.61 10.43 -11.69
CA CYS A 344 -8.11 10.79 -13.03
C CYS A 344 -9.37 11.68 -13.00
N CYS A 345 -9.43 12.67 -12.11
CA CYS A 345 -10.67 13.41 -11.81
C CYS A 345 -11.21 14.26 -12.97
N VAL A 346 -10.34 14.81 -13.81
CA VAL A 346 -10.75 15.57 -15.01
C VAL A 346 -11.23 14.67 -16.14
N ASN A 347 -11.05 13.35 -15.99
CA ASN A 347 -11.41 12.28 -16.92
C ASN A 347 -12.52 11.38 -16.34
N ALA A 348 -13.38 11.96 -15.49
CA ALA A 348 -14.44 11.25 -14.78
C ALA A 348 -15.70 11.05 -15.66
N PRO A 349 -16.30 9.84 -15.65
CA PRO A 349 -16.01 8.71 -14.76
C PRO A 349 -14.91 7.79 -15.33
N MET A 350 -14.30 6.97 -14.46
CA MET A 350 -13.16 6.11 -14.82
C MET A 350 -13.21 4.75 -14.13
N ILE A 351 -12.51 3.79 -14.73
CA ILE A 351 -12.28 2.44 -14.21
C ILE A 351 -10.80 2.07 -14.41
N THR A 352 -10.21 1.43 -13.41
CA THR A 352 -8.88 0.83 -13.53
C THR A 352 -9.00 -0.67 -13.70
N VAL A 353 -8.17 -1.25 -14.57
CA VAL A 353 -8.06 -2.70 -14.70
C VAL A 353 -6.66 -3.12 -14.29
N ALA A 354 -6.59 -3.93 -13.22
CA ALA A 354 -5.38 -4.65 -12.86
C ALA A 354 -5.38 -6.00 -13.60
N ASP A 355 -4.54 -6.11 -14.62
CA ASP A 355 -4.33 -7.33 -15.42
C ASP A 355 -3.27 -8.21 -14.74
N TYR A 356 -3.71 -9.27 -14.06
CA TYR A 356 -2.88 -10.27 -13.42
C TYR A 356 -2.71 -11.55 -14.27
N SER A 357 -3.18 -11.56 -15.53
CA SER A 357 -3.23 -12.77 -16.37
C SER A 357 -1.85 -13.43 -16.61
N ASN A 358 -0.81 -12.62 -16.78
CA ASN A 358 0.57 -13.03 -17.09
C ASN A 358 1.54 -12.74 -15.93
N GLY A 359 1.02 -12.61 -14.71
CA GLY A 359 1.80 -12.32 -13.50
C GLY A 359 2.71 -11.08 -13.63
N SER A 360 3.89 -11.12 -13.00
CA SER A 360 4.84 -10.00 -12.88
C SER A 360 5.60 -9.60 -14.15
N GLU A 361 5.34 -10.24 -15.30
CA GLU A 361 5.93 -9.86 -16.60
C GLU A 361 4.93 -9.14 -17.49
N GLY A 362 3.66 -9.56 -17.46
CA GLY A 362 2.58 -8.91 -18.22
C GLY A 362 1.64 -8.05 -17.38
N TYR A 363 1.96 -7.82 -16.09
CA TYR A 363 1.16 -6.99 -15.20
C TYR A 363 0.95 -5.59 -15.78
N THR A 364 -0.30 -5.17 -15.90
CA THR A 364 -0.63 -3.79 -16.27
C THR A 364 -1.75 -3.27 -15.38
N TYR A 365 -1.58 -2.04 -14.89
CA TYR A 365 -2.56 -1.32 -14.09
C TYR A 365 -3.09 -0.16 -14.95
N ASN A 366 -4.02 -0.49 -15.85
CA ASN A 366 -4.45 0.42 -16.91
C ASN A 366 -5.65 1.26 -16.45
N TYR A 367 -5.56 2.56 -16.63
CA TYR A 367 -6.69 3.46 -16.49
C TYR A 367 -7.49 3.50 -17.79
N TYR A 368 -8.80 3.32 -17.68
CA TYR A 368 -9.77 3.56 -18.73
C TYR A 368 -10.66 4.70 -18.26
N GLU A 369 -10.60 5.79 -19.00
CA GLU A 369 -11.02 7.13 -18.59
C GLU A 369 -12.15 7.63 -19.47
N ASP A 370 -12.97 8.55 -18.97
CA ASP A 370 -14.15 9.09 -19.68
C ASP A 370 -15.07 7.97 -20.21
N VAL A 371 -15.30 6.96 -19.38
CA VAL A 371 -16.04 5.75 -19.77
C VAL A 371 -17.56 5.93 -19.67
N THR A 372 -18.30 5.19 -20.49
CA THR A 372 -19.77 5.08 -20.41
C THR A 372 -20.16 3.62 -20.10
N PRO A 373 -21.40 3.34 -19.66
CA PRO A 373 -21.84 1.98 -19.37
C PRO A 373 -21.60 1.00 -20.52
N GLU A 374 -21.82 1.44 -21.77
CA GLU A 374 -21.59 0.64 -22.97
C GLU A 374 -20.10 0.40 -23.20
N LYS A 375 -19.26 1.43 -23.02
CA LYS A 375 -17.81 1.35 -23.19
C LYS A 375 -17.15 0.43 -22.17
N VAL A 376 -17.63 0.41 -20.93
CA VAL A 376 -17.09 -0.49 -19.91
C VAL A 376 -17.44 -1.95 -20.21
N VAL A 377 -18.65 -2.24 -20.69
CA VAL A 377 -19.01 -3.58 -21.18
C VAL A 377 -18.14 -3.97 -22.40
N GLU A 378 -17.92 -3.05 -23.35
CA GLU A 378 -17.03 -3.28 -24.50
C GLU A 378 -15.58 -3.62 -24.06
N ILE A 379 -15.04 -2.90 -23.06
CA ILE A 379 -13.72 -3.16 -22.47
C ILE A 379 -13.67 -4.55 -21.83
N VAL A 380 -14.69 -4.93 -21.04
CA VAL A 380 -14.76 -6.25 -20.40
C VAL A 380 -14.81 -7.39 -21.43
N GLU A 381 -15.58 -7.26 -22.51
CA GLU A 381 -15.61 -8.27 -23.57
C GLU A 381 -14.28 -8.39 -24.33
N LYS A 382 -13.60 -7.26 -24.59
CA LYS A 382 -12.25 -7.27 -25.20
C LYS A 382 -11.24 -7.98 -24.29
N LEU A 383 -11.23 -7.66 -23.00
CA LEU A 383 -10.39 -8.34 -22.01
C LEU A 383 -10.71 -9.83 -21.90
N ARG A 384 -11.99 -10.23 -21.99
CA ARG A 384 -12.40 -11.65 -21.98
C ARG A 384 -11.86 -12.42 -23.19
N LYS A 385 -11.73 -11.77 -24.35
CA LYS A 385 -11.09 -12.33 -25.56
C LYS A 385 -9.56 -12.36 -25.47
N GLY A 386 -8.95 -11.79 -24.42
CA GLY A 386 -7.49 -11.63 -24.30
C GLY A 386 -6.94 -10.44 -25.09
N GLU A 387 -7.80 -9.60 -25.68
CA GLU A 387 -7.39 -8.34 -26.29
C GLU A 387 -7.05 -7.31 -25.19
N LYS A 388 -6.05 -6.46 -25.43
CA LYS A 388 -5.71 -5.35 -24.53
C LYS A 388 -6.29 -4.04 -25.09
N PRO A 389 -7.48 -3.57 -24.62
CA PRO A 389 -8.05 -2.32 -25.12
C PRO A 389 -7.15 -1.12 -24.77
N PRO A 390 -7.15 -0.07 -25.62
CA PRO A 390 -6.27 1.08 -25.45
C PRO A 390 -6.59 1.83 -24.15
N ARG A 391 -5.56 2.04 -23.31
CA ARG A 391 -5.65 2.77 -22.05
C ARG A 391 -5.73 4.29 -22.25
N GLY A 392 -6.17 5.00 -21.22
CA GLY A 392 -6.41 6.44 -21.21
C GLY A 392 -7.87 6.77 -21.57
N THR A 393 -8.11 8.01 -21.98
CA THR A 393 -9.44 8.50 -22.38
C THR A 393 -10.07 7.62 -23.47
N GLN A 394 -11.26 7.10 -23.21
CA GLN A 394 -12.11 6.41 -24.19
C GLN A 394 -12.95 7.40 -25.01
N ASN A 395 -12.95 8.68 -24.62
CA ASN A 395 -13.51 9.78 -25.40
C ASN A 395 -12.45 10.31 -26.39
N PRO A 396 -12.66 10.19 -27.71
CA PRO A 396 -11.68 10.63 -28.72
C PRO A 396 -11.67 12.15 -28.93
N ARG A 397 -12.62 12.91 -28.36
CA ARG A 397 -12.71 14.37 -28.53
C ARG A 397 -11.77 15.16 -27.63
N ARG A 398 -10.93 14.49 -26.86
CA ARG A 398 -9.94 15.08 -25.93
C ARG A 398 -8.61 14.35 -25.99
N ILE A 399 -7.53 15.04 -25.63
CA ILE A 399 -6.19 14.46 -25.57
C ILE A 399 -5.83 14.23 -24.11
N MET A 400 -5.83 12.97 -23.66
CA MET A 400 -5.57 12.61 -22.26
C MET A 400 -6.44 13.44 -21.29
N SER A 401 -5.83 14.24 -20.41
CA SER A 401 -6.51 15.12 -19.45
C SER A 401 -6.99 16.45 -20.03
N GLY A 402 -6.73 16.74 -21.30
CA GLY A 402 -7.08 18.00 -21.96
C GLY A 402 -8.59 18.29 -22.04
N PRO A 403 -8.99 19.55 -22.26
CA PRO A 403 -10.38 19.92 -22.54
C PRO A 403 -10.99 19.13 -23.71
N GLU A 404 -12.30 18.88 -23.63
CA GLU A 404 -13.05 18.32 -24.73
C GLU A 404 -13.25 19.36 -25.85
N GLY A 405 -13.02 18.95 -27.10
CA GLY A 405 -13.01 19.84 -28.26
C GLY A 405 -11.63 20.37 -28.64
N GLY A 406 -10.57 20.00 -27.89
CA GLY A 406 -9.19 20.40 -28.14
C GLY A 406 -8.62 21.27 -27.00
N ASN A 407 -7.29 21.27 -26.87
CA ASN A 407 -6.63 22.01 -25.81
C ASN A 407 -6.79 23.53 -26.02
N THR A 408 -7.16 24.27 -24.97
CA THR A 408 -7.25 25.74 -24.97
C THR A 408 -5.93 26.43 -24.64
N THR A 409 -4.95 25.66 -24.16
CA THR A 409 -3.59 26.07 -23.81
C THR A 409 -2.58 25.07 -24.39
N LEU A 410 -1.27 25.34 -24.27
CA LEU A 410 -0.20 24.49 -24.84
C LEU A 410 -0.33 24.28 -26.36
N LEU A 411 -0.78 25.33 -27.07
CA LEU A 411 -0.98 25.35 -28.53
C LEU A 411 0.33 25.50 -29.33
N SER A 412 1.35 26.11 -28.71
CA SER A 412 2.65 26.36 -29.32
C SER A 412 3.67 25.29 -28.97
N GLU A 413 4.62 25.04 -29.86
CA GLU A 413 5.80 24.22 -29.58
C GLU A 413 6.53 24.70 -28.31
N PRO A 414 6.90 23.80 -27.38
CA PRO A 414 7.53 24.18 -26.12
C PRO A 414 8.94 24.73 -26.36
N LYS A 415 9.17 25.95 -25.87
CA LYS A 415 10.49 26.61 -25.90
C LYS A 415 11.06 26.66 -24.48
N PRO A 416 12.39 26.60 -24.30
CA PRO A 416 12.98 26.87 -22.99
C PRO A 416 12.54 28.27 -22.52
N PRO A 417 12.04 28.43 -21.28
CA PRO A 417 11.72 29.75 -20.76
C PRO A 417 13.02 30.56 -20.67
N PRO A 418 12.95 31.91 -20.78
CA PRO A 418 14.10 32.74 -20.48
C PRO A 418 14.55 32.45 -19.04
N CYS A 419 15.78 31.95 -18.88
CA CYS A 419 16.38 31.81 -17.57
C CYS A 419 16.44 33.21 -16.94
N ARG A 420 15.75 33.40 -15.81
CA ARG A 420 15.91 34.60 -15.02
C ARG A 420 17.33 34.58 -14.47
N ASP A 421 18.17 35.47 -14.99
CA ASP A 421 19.46 35.75 -14.38
C ASP A 421 19.20 36.31 -12.97
N LEU A 422 19.60 35.55 -11.96
CA LEU A 422 19.42 35.91 -10.56
C LEU A 422 20.49 36.89 -10.07
N ASP A 423 21.61 37.00 -10.81
CA ASP A 423 22.74 37.86 -10.50
C ASP A 423 22.63 39.24 -11.21
N ALA A 424 21.62 39.43 -12.07
CA ALA A 424 21.36 40.66 -12.83
C ALA A 424 20.40 41.66 -12.14
N CYS A 425 20.36 41.70 -10.81
CA CYS A 425 19.48 42.57 -10.00
C CYS A 425 20.29 43.44 -9.02
#